data_AF-R2SLS4-F1
#
_entry.id   AF-R2SLS4-F1
#
_cell.length_a   1.000
_cell.length_b   1.000
_cell.length_c   1.000
_cell.angle_alpha   90.00
_cell.angle_beta   90.00
_cell.angle_gamma   90.00
#
_symmetry.space_group_name_H-M   'P 1'
#
loop_
_entity.id
_entity.type
_entity.pdbx_description
1 polymer ?
#
loop_
_entity_poly.entity_id
_entity_poly.type
_entity_poly.pdbx_seq_one_letter_code
_entity_poly.pdbx_strand_id
1 'polypeptide(L)'
;MTQKNFERIAKKENKAVTSYYKRLLQKRQLLLREISATTFLSSYAQLKMIEEKLQLINFGMVYPELFDYPASDSLVDYCEREYLRSFYDQRDLSLLNHQRSLFYTIWPDVPAKLIWETSWDLLVADNKEQLPLLRNYYQSLQKEGDRLLNSISPETFYSRLSDILVVDAKCNLLFWFINYSSIELPVREKEIVHMVEHDYQKTQEELFQSSSMLFNLDALSSEWVTIHKFK
;
A
#
# COMPACT_ATOMS: atom_id res chain seq x y z
N MET A 1 35.49 -17.14 14.92
CA MET A 1 34.50 -17.87 14.08
C MET A 1 35.25 -18.37 12.85
N THR A 2 35.26 -19.67 12.54
CA THR A 2 36.07 -20.23 11.43
C THR A 2 35.40 -19.99 10.08
N GLN A 3 36.18 -19.82 9.02
CA GLN A 3 35.71 -19.57 7.64
C GLN A 3 34.68 -20.62 7.15
N LYS A 4 34.83 -21.89 7.55
CA LYS A 4 33.83 -22.96 7.32
C LYS A 4 32.50 -22.74 8.03
N ASN A 5 32.49 -22.12 9.22
CA ASN A 5 31.24 -21.76 9.89
C ASN A 5 30.56 -20.61 9.16
N PHE A 6 31.32 -19.64 8.64
CA PHE A 6 30.77 -18.53 7.87
C PHE A 6 30.16 -19.00 6.53
N GLU A 7 30.86 -19.87 5.78
CA GLU A 7 30.34 -20.44 4.53
C GLU A 7 29.09 -21.31 4.75
N ARG A 8 29.05 -22.07 5.85
CA ARG A 8 27.89 -22.90 6.20
C ARG A 8 26.71 -22.05 6.65
N ILE A 9 26.94 -20.97 7.39
CA ILE A 9 25.92 -19.98 7.77
C ILE A 9 25.40 -19.27 6.52
N ALA A 10 26.28 -18.74 5.66
CA ALA A 10 25.93 -18.09 4.40
C ALA A 10 25.12 -19.03 3.46
N LYS A 11 25.48 -20.30 3.36
CA LYS A 11 24.74 -21.28 2.55
C LYS A 11 23.39 -21.67 3.17
N LYS A 12 23.31 -21.73 4.51
CA LYS A 12 22.08 -22.02 5.24
C LYS A 12 21.09 -20.84 5.15
N GLU A 13 21.59 -19.62 5.32
CA GLU A 13 20.86 -18.36 5.09
C GLU A 13 20.33 -18.31 3.66
N ASN A 14 21.17 -18.58 2.66
CA ASN A 14 20.74 -18.56 1.25
C ASN A 14 19.59 -19.55 0.97
N LYS A 15 19.62 -20.77 1.54
CA LYS A 15 18.51 -21.73 1.42
C LYS A 15 17.24 -21.24 2.13
N ALA A 16 17.36 -20.70 3.34
CA ALA A 16 16.23 -20.19 4.12
C ALA A 16 15.57 -18.99 3.42
N VAL A 17 16.36 -18.03 2.97
CA VAL A 17 15.94 -16.85 2.20
C VAL A 17 15.27 -17.28 0.89
N THR A 18 15.87 -18.20 0.12
CA THR A 18 15.27 -18.72 -1.12
C THR A 18 13.92 -19.39 -0.87
N SER A 19 13.81 -20.22 0.19
CA SER A 19 12.54 -20.87 0.55
C SER A 19 11.50 -19.85 1.03
N TYR A 20 11.91 -18.81 1.76
CA TYR A 20 11.03 -17.74 2.18
C TYR A 20 10.51 -16.91 1.00
N TYR A 21 11.41 -16.48 0.10
CA TYR A 21 11.06 -15.77 -1.13
C TYR A 21 10.06 -16.55 -1.99
N LYS A 22 10.29 -17.85 -2.24
CA LYS A 22 9.36 -18.71 -2.98
C LYS A 22 7.98 -18.81 -2.31
N ARG A 23 7.93 -18.91 -0.98
CA ARG A 23 6.65 -18.93 -0.24
C ARG A 23 5.90 -17.62 -0.37
N LEU A 24 6.58 -16.48 -0.31
CA LEU A 24 5.98 -15.16 -0.50
C LEU A 24 5.38 -15.02 -1.91
N LEU A 25 6.11 -15.41 -2.96
CA LEU A 25 5.60 -15.40 -4.33
C LEU A 25 4.37 -16.30 -4.52
N GLN A 26 4.36 -17.49 -3.91
CA GLN A 26 3.20 -18.39 -3.96
C GLN A 26 1.98 -17.78 -3.25
N LYS A 27 2.18 -17.18 -2.07
CA LYS A 27 1.11 -16.48 -1.35
C LYS A 27 0.55 -15.31 -2.15
N ARG A 28 1.41 -14.51 -2.78
CA ARG A 28 1.00 -13.42 -3.69
C ARG A 28 0.11 -13.91 -4.81
N GLN A 29 0.52 -14.99 -5.49
CA GLN A 29 -0.24 -15.57 -6.59
C GLN A 29 -1.60 -16.10 -6.13
N LEU A 30 -1.68 -16.70 -4.94
CA LEU A 30 -2.93 -17.18 -4.36
C LEU A 30 -3.88 -16.00 -4.06
N LEU A 31 -3.40 -14.95 -3.39
CA LEU A 31 -4.19 -13.76 -3.07
C LEU A 31 -4.72 -13.06 -4.32
N LEU A 32 -3.90 -12.93 -5.37
CA LEU A 32 -4.34 -12.36 -6.64
C LEU A 32 -5.44 -13.19 -7.30
N ARG A 33 -5.37 -14.53 -7.22
CA ARG A 33 -6.42 -15.42 -7.76
C ARG A 33 -7.73 -15.31 -6.99
N GLU A 34 -7.68 -15.00 -5.71
CA GLU A 34 -8.82 -14.93 -4.80
C GLU A 34 -9.33 -13.49 -4.58
N ILE A 35 -8.78 -12.51 -5.31
CA ILE A 35 -9.04 -11.07 -5.10
C ILE A 35 -10.52 -10.70 -5.29
N SER A 36 -11.24 -11.42 -6.14
CA SER A 36 -12.67 -11.23 -6.40
C SER A 36 -13.60 -11.98 -5.43
N ALA A 37 -13.06 -12.93 -4.66
CA ALA A 37 -13.81 -13.78 -3.73
C ALA A 37 -13.68 -13.35 -2.25
N THR A 38 -12.83 -12.37 -1.98
CA THR A 38 -12.48 -11.87 -0.64
C THR A 38 -12.74 -10.37 -0.55
N THR A 39 -12.74 -9.80 0.66
CA THR A 39 -12.80 -8.34 0.81
C THR A 39 -11.55 -7.71 0.21
N PHE A 40 -11.71 -6.88 -0.83
CA PHE A 40 -10.61 -6.24 -1.56
C PHE A 40 -9.56 -5.62 -0.62
N LEU A 41 -10.02 -4.92 0.41
CA LEU A 41 -9.16 -4.21 1.36
C LEU A 41 -8.23 -5.14 2.16
N SER A 42 -8.73 -6.30 2.61
CA SER A 42 -7.93 -7.30 3.33
C SER A 42 -6.89 -7.92 2.42
N SER A 43 -7.29 -8.27 1.19
CA SER A 43 -6.39 -8.85 0.19
C SER A 43 -5.32 -7.85 -0.25
N TYR A 44 -5.69 -6.59 -0.43
CA TYR A 44 -4.74 -5.50 -0.72
C TYR A 44 -3.73 -5.30 0.41
N ALA A 45 -4.16 -5.28 1.67
CA ALA A 45 -3.27 -5.16 2.83
C ALA A 45 -2.25 -6.31 2.88
N GLN A 46 -2.71 -7.54 2.68
CA GLN A 46 -1.84 -8.72 2.65
C GLN A 46 -0.85 -8.69 1.47
N LEU A 47 -1.31 -8.26 0.29
CA LEU A 47 -0.44 -8.08 -0.86
C LEU A 47 0.65 -7.04 -0.57
N LYS A 48 0.29 -5.88 -0.02
CA LYS A 48 1.24 -4.82 0.34
C LYS A 48 2.30 -5.29 1.35
N MET A 49 1.89 -6.07 2.37
CA MET A 49 2.82 -6.72 3.29
C MET A 49 3.78 -7.67 2.56
N ILE A 50 3.28 -8.49 1.65
CA ILE A 50 4.11 -9.44 0.89
C ILE A 50 5.11 -8.69 0.01
N GLU A 51 4.67 -7.65 -0.70
CA GLU A 51 5.54 -6.85 -1.57
C GLU A 51 6.68 -6.20 -0.79
N GLU A 52 6.39 -5.57 0.35
CA GLU A 52 7.41 -4.97 1.21
C GLU A 52 8.44 -6.00 1.70
N LYS A 53 7.97 -7.18 2.13
CA LYS A 53 8.86 -8.28 2.51
C LYS A 53 9.75 -8.73 1.35
N LEU A 54 9.22 -8.78 0.13
CA LEU A 54 9.99 -9.13 -1.06
C LEU A 54 11.04 -8.07 -1.39
N GLN A 55 10.72 -6.78 -1.21
CA GLN A 55 11.69 -5.70 -1.40
C GLN A 55 12.83 -5.72 -0.37
N LEU A 56 12.52 -5.89 0.92
CA LEU A 56 13.54 -5.98 1.96
C LEU A 56 14.49 -7.15 1.73
N ILE A 57 13.95 -8.30 1.28
CA ILE A 57 14.78 -9.43 0.85
C ILE A 57 15.66 -9.02 -0.32
N ASN A 58 15.09 -8.46 -1.39
CA ASN A 58 15.86 -8.08 -2.58
C ASN A 58 16.97 -7.08 -2.23
N PHE A 59 16.67 -6.04 -1.45
CA PHE A 59 17.65 -5.05 -1.02
C PHE A 59 18.74 -5.70 -0.15
N GLY A 60 18.37 -6.47 0.87
CA GLY A 60 19.35 -7.15 1.74
C GLY A 60 20.20 -8.19 1.01
N MET A 61 19.73 -8.70 -0.14
CA MET A 61 20.51 -9.60 -0.99
C MET A 61 21.42 -8.88 -1.99
N VAL A 62 21.00 -7.72 -2.52
CA VAL A 62 21.76 -6.96 -3.52
C VAL A 62 22.79 -6.05 -2.86
N TYR A 63 22.46 -5.47 -1.71
CA TYR A 63 23.30 -4.52 -0.97
C TYR A 63 23.53 -4.98 0.48
N PRO A 64 24.11 -6.17 0.71
CA PRO A 64 24.31 -6.71 2.06
C PRO A 64 25.16 -5.79 2.95
N GLU A 65 26.05 -4.99 2.38
CA GLU A 65 26.90 -4.01 3.07
C GLU A 65 26.15 -2.77 3.58
N LEU A 66 24.98 -2.46 2.99
CA LEU A 66 24.12 -1.36 3.42
C LEU A 66 23.07 -1.79 4.45
N PHE A 67 22.99 -3.10 4.73
CA PHE A 67 22.03 -3.68 5.64
C PHE A 67 22.68 -3.90 7.02
N ASP A 68 22.50 -2.93 7.92
CA ASP A 68 22.95 -3.01 9.31
C ASP A 68 21.92 -3.77 10.16
N TYR A 69 21.75 -5.07 9.90
CA TYR A 69 20.94 -5.95 10.75
C TYR A 69 21.81 -6.72 11.73
N PRO A 70 21.32 -7.00 12.96
CA PRO A 70 22.10 -7.65 13.99
C PRO A 70 22.72 -8.95 13.46
N ALA A 71 24.00 -9.20 13.73
CA ALA A 71 24.68 -10.44 13.31
C ALA A 71 24.05 -11.73 13.86
N SER A 72 23.14 -11.61 14.83
CA SER A 72 22.32 -12.69 15.39
C SER A 72 21.05 -13.01 14.58
N ASP A 73 20.62 -12.11 13.72
CA ASP A 73 19.34 -12.19 13.01
C ASP A 73 19.55 -12.76 11.61
N SER A 74 18.66 -13.65 11.17
CA SER A 74 18.61 -14.02 9.75
C SER A 74 17.98 -12.87 8.95
N LEU A 75 18.30 -12.76 7.65
CA LEU A 75 17.63 -11.79 6.77
C LEU A 75 16.10 -12.02 6.76
N VAL A 76 15.66 -13.26 6.93
CA VAL A 76 14.23 -13.61 7.05
C VAL A 76 13.62 -12.99 8.32
N ASP A 77 14.27 -13.14 9.47
CA ASP A 77 13.78 -12.60 10.75
C ASP A 77 13.77 -11.07 10.73
N TYR A 78 14.78 -10.45 10.12
CA TYR A 78 14.78 -9.02 9.88
C TYR A 78 13.57 -8.60 9.03
N CYS A 79 13.33 -9.26 7.89
CA CYS A 79 12.18 -8.91 7.03
C CYS A 79 10.83 -9.10 7.75
N GLU A 80 10.68 -10.13 8.58
CA GLU A 80 9.45 -10.37 9.34
C GLU A 80 9.22 -9.32 10.45
N ARG A 81 10.29 -8.73 11.00
CA ARG A 81 10.19 -7.68 12.02
C ARG A 81 10.05 -6.28 11.41
N GLU A 82 10.75 -6.03 10.32
CA GLU A 82 11.02 -4.68 9.82
C GLU A 82 10.10 -4.26 8.68
N TYR A 83 9.35 -5.18 8.05
CA TYR A 83 8.42 -4.84 6.97
C TYR A 83 7.38 -3.80 7.38
N LEU A 84 7.08 -3.63 8.67
CA LEU A 84 6.16 -2.59 9.08
C LEU A 84 6.81 -1.21 9.23
N ARG A 85 8.14 -1.13 9.43
CA ARG A 85 8.84 0.13 9.70
C ARG A 85 8.74 1.12 8.55
N SER A 86 8.82 0.64 7.30
CA SER A 86 8.62 1.47 6.09
C SER A 86 7.27 2.18 6.07
N PHE A 87 6.27 1.66 6.79
CA PHE A 87 4.95 2.26 6.88
C PHE A 87 4.77 3.21 8.07
N TYR A 88 5.50 2.98 9.18
CA TYR A 88 5.39 3.77 10.42
C TYR A 88 6.17 5.09 10.38
N ASP A 89 7.26 5.17 9.62
CA ASP A 89 8.25 6.26 9.77
C ASP A 89 7.76 7.65 9.31
N GLN A 90 6.50 7.81 8.91
CA GLN A 90 6.01 9.04 8.27
C GLN A 90 4.60 9.51 8.65
N ARG A 91 3.81 8.83 9.50
CA ARG A 91 2.34 9.04 9.46
C ARG A 91 1.64 9.13 10.81
N ASP A 92 0.87 10.20 10.99
CA ASP A 92 -0.07 10.38 12.10
C ASP A 92 -1.30 9.48 11.89
N LEU A 93 -1.27 8.32 12.57
CA LEU A 93 -2.29 7.27 12.53
C LEU A 93 -3.48 7.56 13.47
N SER A 94 -3.46 8.69 14.19
CA SER A 94 -4.54 9.06 15.12
C SER A 94 -5.86 9.41 14.42
N LEU A 95 -5.81 9.66 13.11
CA LEU A 95 -6.98 10.00 12.31
C LEU A 95 -7.66 8.73 11.76
N LEU A 96 -8.86 8.43 12.26
CA LEU A 96 -9.67 7.25 11.90
C LEU A 96 -9.86 7.07 10.38
N ASN A 97 -9.88 8.15 9.62
CA ASN A 97 -10.08 8.10 8.17
C ASN A 97 -8.79 7.89 7.38
N HIS A 98 -7.61 8.22 7.93
CA HIS A 98 -6.36 7.74 7.36
C HIS A 98 -6.38 6.21 7.34
N GLN A 99 -6.85 5.57 8.41
CA GLN A 99 -6.92 4.10 8.51
C GLN A 99 -7.84 3.43 7.47
N ARG A 100 -8.74 4.18 6.82
CA ARG A 100 -9.65 3.68 5.76
C ARG A 100 -9.10 3.86 4.34
N SER A 101 -8.09 4.70 4.16
CA SER A 101 -7.45 4.91 2.86
C SER A 101 -6.50 3.75 2.54
N LEU A 102 -6.47 3.34 1.29
CA LEU A 102 -5.54 2.32 0.78
C LEU A 102 -4.07 2.72 0.98
N PHE A 103 -3.76 4.02 0.97
CA PHE A 103 -2.40 4.49 1.23
C PHE A 103 -1.88 4.11 2.61
N TYR A 104 -2.75 4.09 3.61
CA TYR A 104 -2.42 3.81 5.02
C TYR A 104 -2.84 2.41 5.47
N THR A 105 -3.62 1.70 4.65
CA THR A 105 -4.01 0.32 4.94
C THR A 105 -2.77 -0.58 4.88
N ILE A 106 -2.35 -1.10 6.03
CA ILE A 106 -1.22 -2.02 6.16
C ILE A 106 -1.46 -3.16 7.17
N TRP A 107 -2.44 -3.01 8.08
CA TRP A 107 -2.78 -4.07 9.03
C TRP A 107 -3.82 -5.03 8.46
N PRO A 108 -3.92 -6.26 8.96
CA PRO A 108 -5.07 -7.13 8.68
C PRO A 108 -6.33 -6.70 9.46
N ASP A 109 -6.18 -5.96 10.56
CA ASP A 109 -7.28 -5.46 11.42
C ASP A 109 -7.87 -4.12 10.91
N VAL A 110 -7.89 -3.91 9.60
CA VAL A 110 -8.37 -2.70 8.92
C VAL A 110 -9.85 -2.44 9.23
N PRO A 111 -10.32 -1.18 9.21
CA PRO A 111 -11.72 -0.90 8.94
C PRO A 111 -12.30 -1.82 7.85
N ALA A 112 -13.50 -2.36 8.04
CA ALA A 112 -14.10 -3.30 7.09
C ALA A 112 -14.46 -2.69 5.71
N LYS A 113 -14.22 -1.39 5.52
CA LYS A 113 -14.72 -0.58 4.41
C LYS A 113 -13.72 0.48 3.98
N LEU A 114 -13.62 0.69 2.67
CA LEU A 114 -12.89 1.75 2.00
C LEU A 114 -13.55 3.11 2.28
N ILE A 115 -12.82 4.22 2.05
CA ILE A 115 -13.35 5.57 2.32
C ILE A 115 -14.64 5.82 1.53
N TRP A 116 -14.72 5.41 0.26
CA TRP A 116 -15.92 5.61 -0.57
C TRP A 116 -17.07 4.65 -0.23
N GLU A 117 -16.85 3.63 0.62
CA GLU A 117 -17.92 2.75 1.12
C GLU A 117 -18.57 3.27 2.41
N THR A 118 -18.10 4.42 2.92
CA THR A 118 -18.68 5.08 4.10
C THR A 118 -19.88 5.96 3.71
N SER A 119 -20.81 6.17 4.65
CA SER A 119 -21.93 7.08 4.40
C SER A 119 -21.45 8.53 4.51
N TRP A 120 -21.97 9.39 3.63
CA TRP A 120 -21.74 10.84 3.67
C TRP A 120 -21.85 11.43 5.08
N ASP A 121 -22.91 11.07 5.82
CA ASP A 121 -23.18 11.61 7.15
C ASP A 121 -22.09 11.27 8.19
N LEU A 122 -21.37 10.16 8.00
CA LEU A 122 -20.23 9.80 8.85
C LEU A 122 -18.96 10.56 8.46
N LEU A 123 -18.86 10.99 7.20
CA LEU A 123 -17.71 11.75 6.70
C LEU A 123 -17.78 13.24 7.05
N VAL A 124 -18.98 13.76 7.27
CA VAL A 124 -19.22 15.17 7.60
C VAL A 124 -19.72 15.34 9.03
N ALA A 125 -19.56 14.35 9.91
CA ALA A 125 -20.15 14.35 11.24
C ALA A 125 -19.82 15.60 12.08
N ASP A 126 -18.65 16.20 11.85
CA ASP A 126 -18.20 17.42 12.52
C ASP A 126 -18.63 18.72 11.82
N ASN A 127 -19.23 18.63 10.62
CA ASN A 127 -19.71 19.76 9.82
C ASN A 127 -21.24 19.79 9.75
N LYS A 128 -21.86 20.86 10.27
CA LYS A 128 -23.32 21.04 10.30
C LYS A 128 -23.90 21.66 9.03
N GLU A 129 -23.05 22.04 8.06
CA GLU A 129 -23.49 22.68 6.83
C GLU A 129 -24.03 21.66 5.82
N GLN A 130 -25.06 22.08 5.08
CA GLN A 130 -25.50 21.32 3.91
C GLN A 130 -24.53 21.62 2.75
N LEU A 131 -23.74 20.63 2.35
CA LEU A 131 -22.77 20.71 1.26
C LEU A 131 -23.23 19.85 0.06
N PRO A 132 -24.27 20.27 -0.68
CA PRO A 132 -24.90 19.46 -1.72
C PRO A 132 -24.00 19.17 -2.93
N LEU A 133 -23.14 20.09 -3.34
CA LEU A 133 -22.22 19.86 -4.46
C LEU A 133 -21.15 18.85 -4.08
N LEU A 134 -20.59 18.96 -2.88
CA LEU A 134 -19.60 17.99 -2.37
C LEU A 134 -20.23 16.62 -2.15
N ARG A 135 -21.47 16.56 -1.68
CA ARG A 135 -22.23 15.30 -1.57
C ARG A 135 -22.41 14.64 -2.93
N ASN A 136 -22.82 15.41 -3.94
CA ASN A 136 -22.99 14.88 -5.31
C ASN A 136 -21.65 14.41 -5.90
N TYR A 137 -20.58 15.16 -5.66
CA TYR A 137 -19.24 14.79 -6.08
C TYR A 137 -18.77 13.50 -5.39
N TYR A 138 -18.92 13.38 -4.07
CA TYR A 138 -18.62 12.15 -3.34
C TYR A 138 -19.42 10.97 -3.88
N GLN A 139 -20.72 11.11 -4.11
CA GLN A 139 -21.54 10.05 -4.71
C GLN A 139 -21.06 9.63 -6.10
N SER A 140 -20.48 10.53 -6.88
CA SER A 140 -19.87 10.18 -8.16
C SER A 140 -18.61 9.33 -7.97
N LEU A 141 -17.77 9.66 -6.98
CA LEU A 141 -16.60 8.86 -6.59
C LEU A 141 -17.00 7.48 -6.06
N GLN A 142 -18.08 7.38 -5.27
CA GLN A 142 -18.60 6.09 -4.80
C GLN A 142 -18.96 5.18 -5.98
N LYS A 143 -19.74 5.69 -6.95
CA LYS A 143 -20.12 4.93 -8.15
C LYS A 143 -18.90 4.51 -8.98
N GLU A 144 -17.91 5.38 -9.08
CA GLU A 144 -16.68 5.07 -9.80
C GLU A 144 -15.87 3.98 -9.09
N GLY A 145 -15.68 4.10 -7.78
CA GLY A 145 -15.01 3.10 -6.95
C GLY A 145 -15.69 1.73 -7.02
N ASP A 146 -17.01 1.69 -6.86
CA ASP A 146 -17.80 0.46 -6.96
C ASP A 146 -17.65 -0.20 -8.34
N ARG A 147 -17.70 0.61 -9.42
CA ARG A 147 -17.49 0.11 -10.78
C ARG A 147 -16.10 -0.51 -10.95
N LEU A 148 -15.05 0.15 -10.42
CA LEU A 148 -13.68 -0.34 -10.51
C LEU A 148 -13.50 -1.65 -9.74
N LEU A 149 -14.00 -1.72 -8.50
CA LEU A 149 -13.97 -2.94 -7.69
C LEU A 149 -14.70 -4.10 -8.36
N ASN A 150 -15.89 -3.86 -8.91
CA ASN A 150 -16.66 -4.90 -9.61
C ASN A 150 -15.99 -5.39 -10.91
N SER A 151 -15.03 -4.63 -11.45
CA SER A 151 -14.27 -4.99 -12.64
C SER A 151 -12.95 -5.68 -12.35
N ILE A 152 -12.61 -5.88 -11.07
CA ILE A 152 -11.32 -6.43 -10.68
C ILE A 152 -11.28 -7.94 -10.86
N SER A 153 -10.19 -8.40 -11.47
CA SER A 153 -9.85 -9.80 -11.64
C SER A 153 -8.33 -9.96 -11.43
N PRO A 154 -7.83 -11.20 -11.32
CA PRO A 154 -6.39 -11.43 -11.22
C PRO A 154 -5.60 -10.77 -12.37
N GLU A 155 -6.17 -10.73 -13.57
CA GLU A 155 -5.54 -10.19 -14.79
C GLU A 155 -5.63 -8.66 -14.86
N THR A 156 -6.68 -8.06 -14.29
CA THR A 156 -6.91 -6.61 -14.33
C THR A 156 -6.44 -5.90 -13.07
N PHE A 157 -6.01 -6.64 -12.03
CA PHE A 157 -5.67 -6.08 -10.73
C PHE A 157 -4.73 -4.88 -10.81
N TYR A 158 -3.55 -5.05 -11.41
CA TYR A 158 -2.53 -3.98 -11.45
C TYR A 158 -2.94 -2.80 -12.33
N SER A 159 -3.62 -3.06 -13.46
CA SER A 159 -4.07 -1.98 -14.34
C SER A 159 -5.21 -1.18 -13.71
N ARG A 160 -6.08 -1.81 -12.91
CA ARG A 160 -7.16 -1.16 -12.17
C ARG A 160 -6.71 -0.54 -10.86
N LEU A 161 -5.64 -1.05 -10.25
CA LEU A 161 -5.15 -0.55 -8.96
C LEU A 161 -4.81 0.94 -9.03
N SER A 162 -4.19 1.40 -10.12
CA SER A 162 -3.92 2.82 -10.34
C SER A 162 -5.19 3.66 -10.27
N ASP A 163 -6.25 3.25 -10.99
CA ASP A 163 -7.55 3.94 -11.00
C ASP A 163 -8.22 3.91 -9.62
N ILE A 164 -8.14 2.78 -8.91
CA ILE A 164 -8.70 2.63 -7.56
C ILE A 164 -7.99 3.58 -6.59
N LEU A 165 -6.66 3.70 -6.68
CA LEU A 165 -5.89 4.62 -5.86
C LEU A 165 -6.18 6.10 -6.18
N VAL A 166 -6.58 6.44 -7.41
CA VAL A 166 -7.06 7.79 -7.75
C VAL A 166 -8.33 8.09 -6.95
N VAL A 167 -9.30 7.18 -6.97
CA VAL A 167 -10.57 7.36 -6.23
C VAL A 167 -10.32 7.48 -4.73
N ASP A 168 -9.45 6.63 -4.18
CA ASP A 168 -9.04 6.68 -2.76
C ASP A 168 -8.42 8.03 -2.39
N ALA A 169 -7.47 8.52 -3.21
CA ALA A 169 -6.80 9.82 -3.00
C ALA A 169 -7.80 10.97 -2.99
N LYS A 170 -8.71 11.00 -3.97
CA LYS A 170 -9.74 12.03 -4.08
C LYS A 170 -10.68 12.02 -2.88
N CYS A 171 -11.11 10.84 -2.44
CA CYS A 171 -11.95 10.71 -1.25
C CYS A 171 -11.22 11.17 0.02
N ASN A 172 -9.93 10.84 0.16
CA ASN A 172 -9.12 11.25 1.30
C ASN A 172 -8.91 12.78 1.34
N LEU A 173 -8.59 13.40 0.20
CA LEU A 173 -8.45 14.85 0.08
C LEU A 173 -9.77 15.57 0.36
N LEU A 174 -10.88 15.09 -0.21
CA LEU A 174 -12.20 15.66 0.03
C LEU A 174 -12.52 15.66 1.52
N PHE A 175 -12.25 14.55 2.22
CA PHE A 175 -12.45 14.46 3.65
C PHE A 175 -11.56 15.44 4.44
N TRP A 176 -10.28 15.54 4.06
CA TRP A 176 -9.33 16.48 4.66
C TRP A 176 -9.81 17.93 4.51
N PHE A 177 -10.25 18.33 3.32
CA PHE A 177 -10.77 19.67 3.07
C PHE A 177 -12.04 19.97 3.89
N ILE A 178 -12.93 18.99 4.09
CA ILE A 178 -14.18 19.20 4.85
C ILE A 178 -13.92 19.35 6.36
N ASN A 179 -12.98 18.59 6.93
CA ASN A 179 -12.87 18.41 8.39
C ASN A 179 -11.62 19.05 9.02
N TYR A 180 -10.53 19.18 8.28
CA TYR A 180 -9.22 19.60 8.81
C TYR A 180 -8.65 20.84 8.15
N SER A 181 -9.27 21.28 7.07
CA SER A 181 -9.00 22.60 6.57
C SER A 181 -9.48 23.57 7.68
N SER A 182 -8.53 24.08 8.45
CA SER A 182 -8.72 25.08 9.51
C SER A 182 -9.10 26.43 8.90
N ILE A 183 -9.89 26.40 7.84
CA ILE A 183 -9.96 27.49 6.90
C ILE A 183 -11.00 28.48 7.44
N GLU A 184 -10.45 29.46 8.15
CA GLU A 184 -11.02 30.79 8.38
C GLU A 184 -11.35 31.55 7.06
N LEU A 185 -11.18 30.92 5.89
CA LEU A 185 -11.59 31.42 4.57
C LEU A 185 -12.90 30.75 4.12
N PRO A 186 -13.86 31.50 3.59
CA PRO A 186 -15.07 30.94 3.01
C PRO A 186 -14.75 30.29 1.64
N VAL A 187 -14.17 29.09 1.64
CA VAL A 187 -13.92 28.31 0.42
C VAL A 187 -15.24 27.69 -0.02
N ARG A 188 -15.64 27.96 -1.26
CA ARG A 188 -16.88 27.46 -1.84
C ARG A 188 -16.72 25.98 -2.21
N GLU A 189 -17.80 25.21 -2.17
CA GLU A 189 -17.80 23.79 -2.54
C GLU A 189 -17.15 23.53 -3.92
N LYS A 190 -17.37 24.42 -4.90
CA LYS A 190 -16.76 24.30 -6.24
C LYS A 190 -15.23 24.41 -6.22
N GLU A 191 -14.69 25.24 -5.33
CA GLU A 191 -13.25 25.42 -5.18
C GLU A 191 -12.63 24.18 -4.53
N ILE A 192 -13.31 23.58 -3.54
CA ILE A 192 -12.89 22.31 -2.95
C ILE A 192 -12.86 21.20 -4.00
N VAL A 193 -13.89 21.06 -4.85
CA VAL A 193 -13.87 20.07 -5.94
C VAL A 193 -12.68 20.32 -6.88
N HIS A 194 -12.42 21.57 -7.24
CA HIS A 194 -11.30 21.92 -8.10
C HIS A 194 -9.95 21.57 -7.46
N MET A 195 -9.77 21.87 -6.17
CA MET A 195 -8.58 21.52 -5.42
C MET A 195 -8.39 20.00 -5.36
N VAL A 196 -9.45 19.23 -5.08
CA VAL A 196 -9.37 17.75 -5.07
C VAL A 196 -8.94 17.22 -6.45
N GLU A 197 -9.54 17.71 -7.54
CA GLU A 197 -9.22 17.30 -8.90
C GLU A 197 -7.82 17.73 -9.37
N HIS A 198 -7.22 18.74 -8.74
CA HIS A 198 -5.86 19.16 -9.04
C HIS A 198 -4.82 18.45 -8.14
N ASP A 199 -5.08 18.37 -6.84
CA ASP A 199 -4.10 17.98 -5.83
C ASP A 199 -4.01 16.46 -5.62
N TYR A 200 -4.96 15.68 -6.15
CA TYR A 200 -4.89 14.21 -6.08
C TYR A 200 -3.63 13.68 -6.79
N GLN A 201 -3.17 14.36 -7.85
CA GLN A 201 -1.98 13.95 -8.60
C GLN A 201 -0.71 14.10 -7.76
N LYS A 202 -0.62 15.19 -6.99
CA LYS A 202 0.48 15.40 -6.05
C LYS A 202 0.47 14.38 -4.92
N THR A 203 -0.72 14.10 -4.39
CA THR A 203 -0.91 13.02 -3.39
C THR A 203 -0.51 11.66 -3.97
N GLN A 204 -0.81 11.41 -5.24
CA GLN A 204 -0.30 10.24 -5.94
C GLN A 204 1.21 10.29 -6.08
N GLU A 205 1.84 11.35 -6.57
CA GLU A 205 3.29 11.37 -6.75
C GLU A 205 4.06 11.17 -5.43
N GLU A 206 3.63 11.84 -4.35
CA GLU A 206 4.26 11.74 -3.03
C GLU A 206 4.08 10.35 -2.40
N LEU A 207 2.91 9.74 -2.55
CA LEU A 207 2.61 8.42 -1.97
C LEU A 207 2.97 7.25 -2.90
N PHE A 208 3.00 7.46 -4.22
CA PHE A 208 3.31 6.48 -5.26
C PHE A 208 4.81 6.39 -5.53
N GLN A 209 5.63 7.39 -5.21
CA GLN A 209 7.08 7.15 -5.10
C GLN A 209 7.41 6.12 -4.02
N SER A 210 6.64 6.09 -2.92
CA SER A 210 6.80 5.06 -1.88
C SER A 210 6.20 3.70 -2.27
N SER A 211 5.12 3.67 -3.07
CA SER A 211 4.39 2.42 -3.41
C SER A 211 4.64 1.86 -4.82
N SER A 212 5.12 2.64 -5.78
CA SER A 212 5.60 2.14 -7.07
C SER A 212 6.88 1.33 -6.92
N MET A 213 7.72 1.62 -5.92
CA MET A 213 8.79 0.70 -5.55
C MET A 213 8.19 -0.66 -5.17
N LEU A 214 7.04 -0.71 -4.47
CA LEU A 214 6.44 -1.94 -3.93
C LEU A 214 6.00 -2.89 -5.04
N PHE A 215 5.48 -2.39 -6.16
CA PHE A 215 4.88 -3.22 -7.21
C PHE A 215 5.74 -3.38 -8.48
N ASN A 216 6.93 -2.80 -8.53
CA ASN A 216 7.85 -2.91 -9.67
C ASN A 216 8.88 -4.06 -9.49
N LEU A 217 8.50 -5.12 -8.78
CA LEU A 217 9.35 -6.27 -8.49
C LEU A 217 9.73 -7.09 -9.73
N ASP A 218 9.00 -6.97 -10.84
CA ASP A 218 9.33 -7.70 -12.06
C ASP A 218 10.68 -7.24 -12.66
N ALA A 219 11.04 -5.96 -12.48
CA ALA A 219 12.36 -5.45 -12.86
C ALA A 219 13.48 -6.03 -11.96
N LEU A 220 13.29 -6.03 -10.64
CA LEU A 220 14.28 -6.53 -9.67
C LEU A 220 14.43 -8.06 -9.67
N SER A 221 13.34 -8.79 -9.94
CA SER A 221 13.37 -10.26 -10.05
C SER A 221 14.13 -10.73 -11.30
N SER A 222 14.13 -9.92 -12.37
CA SER A 222 14.87 -10.21 -13.60
C SER A 222 16.39 -10.13 -13.39
N GLU A 223 16.86 -9.19 -12.58
CA GLU A 223 18.27 -9.08 -12.19
C GLU A 223 18.69 -10.27 -11.31
N TRP A 224 17.85 -10.70 -10.37
CA TRP A 224 18.17 -11.82 -9.49
C TRP A 224 18.26 -13.16 -10.24
N VAL A 225 17.32 -13.45 -11.16
CA VAL A 225 17.36 -14.63 -12.04
C VAL A 225 18.60 -14.60 -12.94
N THR A 226 19.07 -13.42 -13.33
CA THR A 226 20.25 -13.27 -14.19
C THR A 226 21.54 -13.49 -13.39
N ILE A 227 21.65 -12.94 -12.17
CA ILE A 227 22.81 -13.09 -11.28
C ILE A 227 22.99 -14.56 -10.84
N HIS A 228 21.91 -15.32 -10.66
CA HIS A 228 21.96 -16.71 -10.18
C HIS A 228 21.79 -17.77 -11.29
N LYS A 229 21.67 -17.37 -12.56
CA LYS A 229 21.84 -18.28 -13.72
C LYS A 229 23.30 -18.51 -14.10
N PHE A 230 24.25 -17.84 -13.45
CA PHE A 230 25.67 -18.12 -13.55
C PHE A 230 26.20 -18.70 -12.23
N LYS A 231 25.82 -19.93 -11.90
CA LYS A 231 26.60 -20.86 -11.05
C LYS A 231 26.03 -22.28 -11.10
#